data_AF-A0A5J5PVH8-F1
#
_entry.id   AF-A0A5J5PVH8-F1
#
_cell.length_a   1.000
_cell.length_b   1.000
_cell.length_c   1.000
_cell.angle_alpha   90.00
_cell.angle_beta   90.00
_cell.angle_gamma   90.00
#
_symmetry.space_group_name_H-M   'P 1'
#
loop_
_entity.id
_entity.type
_entity.pdbx_description
1 polymer ?
#
loop_
_entity_poly.entity_id
_entity_poly.type
_entity_poly.pdbx_seq_one_letter_code
_entity_poly.pdbx_strand_id
1 'polypeptide(L)'
;MQNLGTLRLHLFAQVGSAPDYLFLLQTILRTDPQGAVNFALMMSQMEGGCPVDYNTITDLFLQRNLIREATAFLLDVLKPNLPEHAFLQTKVLEINLVTFPNVADAILANGMFSQYDRPRVAQLCEKAGLYVRALQHYTELPDIKRVIVNTHAIEPQVCVVYYIYLFVLQIIGF
;
A
#
# COMPACT_ATOMS: atom_id res chain seq x y z
N MET A 1 19.05 -35.61 -7.91
CA MET A 1 17.89 -35.55 -8.83
C MET A 1 17.48 -34.09 -8.95
N GLN A 2 17.92 -33.42 -10.02
CA GLN A 2 17.56 -32.01 -10.26
C GLN A 2 16.10 -31.92 -10.68
N ASN A 3 15.36 -31.02 -10.05
CA ASN A 3 13.92 -30.87 -10.18
C ASN A 3 13.56 -30.48 -11.62
N LEU A 4 12.58 -31.14 -12.25
CA LEU A 4 12.18 -30.87 -13.65
C LEU A 4 11.76 -29.41 -13.90
N GLY A 5 11.38 -28.68 -12.84
CA GLY A 5 11.10 -27.24 -12.88
C GLY A 5 12.33 -26.36 -13.12
N THR A 6 13.49 -26.69 -12.52
CA THR A 6 14.74 -25.95 -12.75
C THR A 6 15.30 -26.19 -14.15
N LEU A 7 15.12 -27.41 -14.71
CA LEU A 7 15.53 -27.74 -16.07
C LEU A 7 14.79 -26.93 -17.14
N ARG A 8 13.50 -26.63 -16.95
CA ARG A 8 12.74 -25.79 -17.90
C ARG A 8 13.24 -24.35 -17.93
N LEU A 9 13.59 -23.78 -16.78
CA LEU A 9 14.16 -22.43 -16.71
C LEU A 9 15.55 -22.35 -17.36
N HIS A 10 16.37 -23.38 -17.20
CA HIS A 10 17.70 -23.44 -17.83
C HIS A 10 17.65 -23.58 -19.36
N LEU A 11 16.62 -24.24 -19.91
CA LEU A 11 16.43 -24.37 -21.36
C LEU A 11 16.08 -23.04 -22.04
N PHE A 12 15.35 -22.14 -21.37
CA PHE A 12 15.06 -20.80 -21.91
C PHE A 12 16.30 -19.90 -21.93
N ALA A 13 17.19 -20.03 -20.95
CA ALA A 13 18.44 -19.26 -20.88
C ALA A 13 19.42 -19.58 -22.03
N GLN A 14 19.33 -20.78 -22.64
CA GLN A 14 20.21 -21.17 -23.76
C GLN A 14 19.77 -20.62 -25.13
N VAL A 15 18.62 -19.95 -25.22
CA VAL A 15 18.07 -19.44 -26.49
C VAL A 15 17.98 -17.90 -26.48
N GLY A 16 18.99 -17.21 -25.93
CA GLY A 16 19.31 -15.79 -26.21
C GLY A 16 18.21 -14.71 -26.01
N SER A 17 17.02 -15.07 -25.58
CA SER A 17 15.86 -14.20 -25.45
C SER A 17 15.45 -14.26 -23.98
N ALA A 18 15.59 -13.14 -23.28
CA ALA A 18 15.06 -13.03 -21.92
C ALA A 18 13.58 -13.44 -21.94
N PRO A 19 13.11 -14.27 -21.00
CA PRO A 19 11.72 -14.68 -20.98
C PRO A 19 10.81 -13.45 -20.79
N ASP A 20 9.69 -13.41 -21.52
CA ASP A 20 8.70 -12.34 -21.39
C ASP A 20 7.90 -12.54 -20.09
N TYR A 21 8.49 -12.03 -19.00
CA TYR A 21 7.93 -12.09 -17.65
C TYR A 21 6.55 -11.44 -17.54
N LEU A 22 6.30 -10.38 -18.32
CA LEU A 22 5.02 -9.69 -18.32
C LEU A 22 3.93 -10.57 -18.92
N PHE A 23 4.21 -11.19 -20.08
CA PHE A 23 3.29 -12.14 -20.71
C PHE A 23 3.02 -13.37 -19.83
N LEU A 24 4.05 -13.91 -19.18
CA LEU A 24 3.91 -15.03 -18.25
C LEU A 24 3.03 -14.65 -17.06
N LEU A 25 3.28 -13.50 -16.42
CA LEU A 25 2.46 -13.01 -15.31
C LEU A 25 1.01 -12.82 -15.74
N GLN A 26 0.76 -12.17 -16.88
CA GLN A 26 -0.60 -11.98 -17.42
C GLN A 26 -1.32 -13.30 -17.69
N THR A 27 -0.58 -14.33 -18.11
CA THR A 27 -1.12 -15.67 -18.36
C THR A 27 -1.54 -16.34 -17.05
N ILE A 28 -0.65 -16.37 -16.05
CA ILE A 28 -0.93 -16.98 -14.74
C ILE A 28 -2.10 -16.27 -14.06
N LEU A 29 -2.13 -14.94 -14.12
CA LEU A 29 -3.12 -14.11 -13.44
C LEU A 29 -4.56 -14.38 -13.94
N ARG A 30 -4.74 -14.95 -15.15
CA ARG A 30 -6.06 -15.38 -15.64
C ARG A 30 -6.58 -16.67 -15.01
N THR A 31 -5.69 -17.55 -14.58
CA THR A 31 -6.04 -18.90 -14.11
C THR A 31 -5.80 -19.09 -12.62
N ASP A 32 -4.81 -18.40 -12.06
CA ASP A 32 -4.38 -18.52 -10.68
C ASP A 32 -3.84 -17.16 -10.15
N PRO A 33 -4.73 -16.30 -9.60
CA PRO A 33 -4.35 -15.02 -9.01
C PRO A 33 -3.30 -15.13 -7.90
N GLN A 34 -3.37 -16.16 -7.06
CA GLN A 34 -2.42 -16.36 -5.96
C GLN A 34 -1.06 -16.86 -6.49
N GLY A 35 -1.07 -17.76 -7.46
CA GLY A 35 0.13 -18.13 -8.21
C GLY A 35 0.81 -16.92 -8.87
N ALA A 36 0.02 -15.97 -9.39
CA ALA A 36 0.55 -14.73 -9.95
C ALA A 36 1.24 -13.85 -8.90
N VAL A 37 0.71 -13.76 -7.67
CA VAL A 37 1.39 -13.06 -6.56
C VAL A 37 2.72 -13.72 -6.26
N ASN A 38 2.74 -15.05 -6.07
CA ASN A 38 3.96 -15.79 -5.78
C ASN A 38 5.02 -15.62 -6.90
N PHE A 39 4.57 -15.63 -8.15
CA PHE A 39 5.42 -15.40 -9.31
C PHE A 39 5.99 -13.97 -9.31
N ALA A 40 5.17 -12.96 -9.01
CA ALA A 40 5.61 -11.57 -8.90
C ALA A 40 6.63 -11.35 -7.77
N LEU A 41 6.44 -11.99 -6.61
CA LEU A 41 7.41 -11.95 -5.51
C LEU A 41 8.72 -12.65 -5.87
N MET A 42 8.65 -13.79 -6.58
CA MET A 42 9.84 -14.44 -7.11
C MET A 42 10.62 -13.52 -8.06
N MET A 43 9.92 -12.79 -8.94
CA MET A 43 10.54 -11.82 -9.84
C MET A 43 11.26 -10.69 -9.09
N SER A 44 10.68 -10.18 -8.00
CA SER A 44 11.31 -9.10 -7.20
C SER A 44 12.62 -9.51 -6.52
N GLN A 45 12.88 -10.81 -6.38
CA GLN A 45 14.04 -11.36 -5.68
C GLN A 45 15.14 -11.85 -6.64
N MET A 46 15.00 -11.63 -7.95
CA MET A 46 15.99 -12.06 -8.94
C MET A 46 17.30 -11.28 -8.81
N GLU A 47 18.42 -11.96 -9.12
CA GLU A 47 19.72 -11.30 -9.25
C GLU A 47 19.65 -10.25 -10.37
N GLY A 48 20.01 -9.00 -10.05
CA GLY A 48 19.85 -7.85 -10.96
C GLY A 48 18.56 -7.05 -10.76
N GLY A 49 17.69 -7.47 -9.84
CA GLY A 49 16.45 -6.77 -9.51
C GLY A 49 15.24 -7.28 -10.30
N CYS A 50 14.07 -6.69 -10.02
CA CYS A 50 12.84 -7.12 -10.66
C CYS A 50 12.86 -6.81 -12.16
N PRO A 51 12.61 -7.81 -13.04
CA PRO A 51 12.57 -7.58 -14.49
C PRO A 51 11.36 -6.73 -14.94
N VAL A 52 10.34 -6.58 -14.09
CA VAL A 52 9.14 -5.78 -14.36
C VAL A 52 8.94 -4.80 -13.21
N ASP A 53 8.70 -3.53 -13.53
CA ASP A 53 8.44 -2.49 -12.55
C ASP A 53 7.24 -2.83 -11.64
N TYR A 54 7.36 -2.54 -10.34
CA TYR A 54 6.34 -2.86 -9.34
C TYR A 54 5.02 -2.16 -9.58
N ASN A 55 5.04 -0.93 -10.11
CA ASN A 55 3.82 -0.23 -10.48
C ASN A 55 3.10 -0.97 -11.61
N THR A 56 3.84 -1.40 -12.63
CA THR A 56 3.30 -2.18 -13.75
C THR A 56 2.68 -3.50 -13.28
N ILE A 57 3.36 -4.25 -12.40
CA ILE A 57 2.83 -5.49 -11.81
C ILE A 57 1.54 -5.20 -11.03
N THR A 58 1.55 -4.16 -10.20
CA THR A 58 0.39 -3.74 -9.39
C THR A 58 -0.80 -3.43 -10.30
N ASP A 59 -0.60 -2.63 -11.35
CA ASP A 59 -1.67 -2.21 -12.25
C ASP A 59 -2.29 -3.41 -12.99
N LEU A 60 -1.53 -4.48 -13.28
CA LEU A 60 -2.08 -5.71 -13.86
C LEU A 60 -3.06 -6.44 -12.94
N PHE A 61 -2.81 -6.45 -11.62
CA PHE A 61 -3.75 -7.00 -10.64
C PHE A 61 -5.00 -6.11 -10.54
N LEU A 62 -4.81 -4.80 -10.45
CA LEU A 62 -5.92 -3.85 -10.30
C LEU A 62 -6.84 -3.80 -11.53
N GLN A 63 -6.29 -3.89 -12.74
CA GLN A 63 -7.06 -3.98 -13.98
C GLN A 63 -8.03 -5.18 -14.02
N ARG A 64 -7.75 -6.23 -13.24
CA ARG A 64 -8.62 -7.41 -13.09
C ARG A 64 -9.41 -7.41 -11.77
N ASN A 65 -9.46 -6.28 -11.08
CA ASN A 65 -10.12 -6.12 -9.78
C ASN A 65 -9.55 -7.03 -8.67
N LEU A 66 -8.29 -7.45 -8.78
CA LEU A 66 -7.58 -8.31 -7.83
C LEU A 66 -6.88 -7.47 -6.76
N ILE A 67 -7.66 -6.72 -5.99
CA ILE A 67 -7.15 -5.73 -5.04
C ILE A 67 -6.41 -6.38 -3.88
N ARG A 68 -6.86 -7.55 -3.41
CA ARG A 68 -6.22 -8.27 -2.30
C ARG A 68 -4.84 -8.77 -2.70
N GLU A 69 -4.71 -9.30 -3.91
CA GLU A 69 -3.46 -9.76 -4.52
C GLU A 69 -2.48 -8.59 -4.73
N ALA A 70 -2.97 -7.47 -5.29
CA ALA A 70 -2.16 -6.26 -5.44
C ALA A 70 -1.63 -5.77 -4.07
N THR A 71 -2.50 -5.78 -3.06
CA THR A 71 -2.14 -5.39 -1.69
C THR A 71 -1.10 -6.35 -1.11
N ALA A 72 -1.31 -7.67 -1.21
CA ALA A 72 -0.37 -8.67 -0.70
C ALA A 72 1.01 -8.54 -1.35
N PHE A 73 1.06 -8.35 -2.67
CA PHE A 73 2.29 -8.09 -3.41
C PHE A 73 3.00 -6.84 -2.89
N LEU A 74 2.29 -5.70 -2.82
CA LEU A 74 2.87 -4.43 -2.36
C LEU A 74 3.33 -4.47 -0.90
N LEU A 75 2.58 -5.12 -0.01
CA LEU A 75 3.00 -5.27 1.39
C LEU A 75 4.31 -6.04 1.54
N ASP A 76 4.65 -6.94 0.60
CA ASP A 76 5.91 -7.67 0.65
C ASP A 76 7.07 -6.87 0.04
N VAL A 77 6.91 -6.36 -1.19
CA VAL A 77 7.99 -5.67 -1.90
C VAL A 77 8.32 -4.30 -1.30
N LEU A 78 7.38 -3.68 -0.57
CA LEU A 78 7.57 -2.38 0.07
C LEU A 78 8.03 -2.48 1.54
N LYS A 79 8.29 -3.68 2.09
CA LYS A 79 8.85 -3.84 3.45
C LYS A 79 10.08 -2.97 3.73
N PRO A 80 11.00 -2.72 2.78
CA PRO A 80 12.14 -1.84 3.01
C PRO A 80 11.78 -0.37 3.22
N ASN A 81 10.53 0.04 2.93
CA ASN A 81 9.98 1.38 3.15
C ASN A 81 10.84 2.50 2.53
N LEU A 82 11.32 2.27 1.30
CA LEU A 82 12.21 3.20 0.61
C LEU A 82 11.47 4.43 0.08
N PRO A 83 12.06 5.63 0.12
CA PRO A 83 11.47 6.87 -0.41
C PRO A 83 11.17 6.80 -1.92
N GLU A 84 11.97 6.07 -2.69
CA GLU A 84 11.77 5.86 -4.13
C GLU A 84 10.46 5.13 -4.45
N HIS A 85 9.87 4.44 -3.47
CA HIS A 85 8.58 3.77 -3.59
C HIS A 85 7.44 4.51 -2.87
N ALA A 86 7.64 5.78 -2.49
CA ALA A 86 6.62 6.64 -1.86
C ALA A 86 5.27 6.62 -2.58
N PHE A 87 5.30 6.69 -3.91
CA PHE A 87 4.10 6.61 -4.73
C PHE A 87 3.36 5.27 -4.57
N LEU A 88 4.08 4.14 -4.51
CA LEU A 88 3.49 2.82 -4.33
C LEU A 88 2.95 2.62 -2.91
N GLN A 89 3.63 3.16 -1.90
CA GLN A 89 3.12 3.20 -0.52
C GLN A 89 1.81 3.99 -0.44
N THR A 90 1.73 5.12 -1.16
CA THR A 90 0.51 5.91 -1.26
C THR A 90 -0.57 5.09 -1.97
N LYS A 91 -0.28 4.52 -3.15
CA LYS A 91 -1.22 3.73 -3.95
C LYS A 91 -1.85 2.57 -3.16
N VAL A 92 -1.06 1.79 -2.40
CA VAL A 92 -1.62 0.67 -1.61
C VAL A 92 -2.56 1.17 -0.50
N LEU A 93 -2.22 2.28 0.16
CA LEU A 93 -3.08 2.90 1.16
C LEU A 93 -4.36 3.44 0.52
N GLU A 94 -4.26 4.15 -0.61
CA GLU A 94 -5.41 4.72 -1.29
C GLU A 94 -6.43 3.66 -1.69
N ILE A 95 -5.97 2.59 -2.34
CA ILE A 95 -6.84 1.52 -2.81
C ILE A 95 -7.50 0.84 -1.60
N ASN A 96 -6.78 0.57 -0.53
CA ASN A 96 -7.37 -0.06 0.65
C ASN A 96 -8.30 0.90 1.41
N LEU A 97 -8.00 2.19 1.52
CA LEU A 97 -8.91 3.14 2.19
C LEU A 97 -10.25 3.27 1.46
N VAL A 98 -10.25 3.12 0.14
CA VAL A 98 -11.49 3.15 -0.66
C VAL A 98 -12.23 1.81 -0.61
N THR A 99 -11.52 0.68 -0.59
CA THR A 99 -12.14 -0.65 -0.81
C THR A 99 -12.21 -1.52 0.43
N PHE A 100 -11.19 -1.50 1.27
CA PHE A 100 -11.05 -2.29 2.49
C PHE A 100 -10.48 -1.45 3.65
N PRO A 101 -11.26 -0.49 4.20
CA PRO A 101 -10.77 0.46 5.22
C PRO A 101 -10.08 -0.20 6.42
N ASN A 102 -10.55 -1.37 6.86
CA ASN A 102 -9.97 -2.11 7.97
C ASN A 102 -8.54 -2.59 7.67
N VAL A 103 -8.24 -2.93 6.41
CA VAL A 103 -6.90 -3.33 5.98
C VAL A 103 -5.99 -2.11 5.98
N ALA A 104 -6.45 -0.97 5.45
CA ALA A 104 -5.69 0.28 5.50
C ALA A 104 -5.42 0.73 6.94
N ASP A 105 -6.41 0.65 7.83
CA ASP A 105 -6.23 0.98 9.25
C ASP A 105 -5.16 0.10 9.88
N ALA A 106 -5.16 -1.21 9.62
CA ALA A 106 -4.11 -2.12 10.11
C ALA A 106 -2.72 -1.77 9.53
N ILE A 107 -2.63 -1.36 8.26
CA ILE A 107 -1.37 -0.92 7.64
C ILE A 107 -0.82 0.32 8.36
N LEU A 108 -1.68 1.31 8.60
CA LEU A 108 -1.32 2.55 9.29
C LEU A 108 -1.00 2.30 10.77
N ALA A 109 -1.76 1.43 11.43
CA ALA A 109 -1.55 1.06 12.84
C ALA A 109 -0.17 0.46 13.09
N ASN A 110 0.26 -0.42 12.19
CA ASN A 110 1.55 -1.11 12.30
C ASN A 110 2.73 -0.25 11.84
N GLY A 111 2.48 0.96 11.33
CA GLY A 111 3.54 1.85 10.84
C GLY A 111 4.38 1.24 9.73
N MET A 112 3.77 0.39 8.88
CA MET A 112 4.51 -0.33 7.83
C MET A 112 5.14 0.60 6.79
N PHE A 113 4.54 1.78 6.60
CA PHE A 113 4.96 2.77 5.61
C PHE A 113 5.16 4.14 6.26
N SER A 114 6.09 4.94 5.73
CA SER A 114 6.33 6.31 6.20
C SER A 114 6.58 7.34 5.11
N GLN A 115 6.69 6.93 3.85
CA GLN A 115 7.07 7.80 2.73
C GLN A 115 5.86 8.25 1.86
N TYR A 116 4.64 7.86 2.23
CA TYR A 116 3.43 8.18 1.46
C TYR A 116 2.97 9.64 1.60
N ASP A 117 2.11 10.06 0.67
CA ASP A 117 1.44 11.37 0.70
C ASP A 117 0.48 11.46 1.90
N ARG A 118 0.95 12.10 2.98
CA ARG A 118 0.20 12.23 4.24
C ARG A 118 -1.10 13.02 4.07
N PRO A 119 -1.13 14.21 3.43
CA PRO A 119 -2.38 14.93 3.18
C PRO A 119 -3.43 14.09 2.44
N ARG A 120 -3.01 13.36 1.40
CA ARG A 120 -3.92 12.52 0.63
C ARG A 120 -4.50 11.38 1.46
N VAL A 121 -3.65 10.68 2.22
CA VAL A 121 -4.06 9.61 3.12
C VAL A 121 -4.98 10.13 4.22
N ALA A 122 -4.74 11.33 4.78
CA ALA A 122 -5.63 11.95 5.77
C ALA A 122 -7.06 12.09 5.26
N GLN A 123 -7.22 12.65 4.06
CA GLN A 123 -8.52 12.85 3.41
C GLN A 123 -9.25 11.53 3.17
N LEU A 124 -8.53 10.48 2.80
CA LEU A 124 -9.12 9.16 2.55
C LEU A 124 -9.49 8.44 3.86
N CYS A 125 -8.66 8.56 4.90
CA CYS A 125 -9.00 8.08 6.25
C CYS A 125 -10.31 8.71 6.74
N GLU A 126 -10.46 10.02 6.57
CA GLU A 126 -11.69 10.71 6.93
C GLU A 126 -12.90 10.20 6.15
N LYS A 127 -12.79 10.09 4.82
CA LYS A 127 -13.87 9.56 3.97
C LYS A 127 -14.26 8.14 4.35
N ALA A 128 -13.32 7.35 4.84
CA ALA A 128 -13.53 5.99 5.32
C ALA A 128 -14.06 5.92 6.77
N GLY A 129 -14.26 7.06 7.45
CA GLY A 129 -14.70 7.12 8.85
C GLY A 129 -13.60 6.83 9.89
N LEU A 130 -12.34 6.73 9.46
CA LEU A 130 -11.18 6.52 10.33
C LEU A 130 -10.68 7.85 10.90
N TYR A 131 -11.52 8.54 11.67
CA TYR A 131 -11.27 9.91 12.11
C TYR A 131 -10.00 10.06 12.95
N VAL A 132 -9.70 9.09 13.82
CA VAL A 132 -8.43 9.08 14.59
C VAL A 132 -7.22 9.05 13.65
N ARG A 133 -7.28 8.25 12.58
CA ARG A 133 -6.21 8.21 11.58
C ARG A 133 -6.12 9.52 10.82
N ALA A 134 -7.24 10.10 10.40
CA ALA A 134 -7.24 11.40 9.74
C ALA A 134 -6.56 12.48 10.61
N LEU A 135 -6.91 12.55 11.90
CA LEU A 135 -6.30 13.48 12.86
C LEU A 135 -4.79 13.27 13.07
N GLN A 136 -4.30 12.03 12.98
CA GLN A 136 -2.86 11.74 13.05
C GLN A 136 -2.06 12.28 11.84
N HIS A 137 -2.75 12.60 10.75
CA HIS A 137 -2.13 13.03 9.49
C HIS A 137 -2.35 14.51 9.20
N TYR A 138 -3.47 15.09 9.65
CA TYR A 138 -3.74 16.50 9.49
C TYR A 138 -2.79 17.37 10.33
N THR A 139 -2.23 18.38 9.69
CA THR A 139 -1.40 19.43 10.31
C THR A 139 -2.13 20.77 10.35
N GLU A 140 -3.05 20.98 9.41
CA GLU A 140 -3.78 22.24 9.26
C GLU A 140 -4.93 22.35 10.26
N LEU A 141 -4.98 23.47 10.98
CA LEU A 141 -5.98 23.75 12.00
C LEU A 141 -7.44 23.60 11.52
N PRO A 142 -7.81 24.06 10.29
CA PRO A 142 -9.17 23.88 9.79
C PRO A 142 -9.58 22.41 9.66
N ASP A 143 -8.68 21.55 9.19
CA ASP A 143 -8.95 20.12 9.02
C ASP A 143 -9.09 19.43 10.38
N ILE A 144 -8.19 19.73 11.32
CA ILE A 144 -8.26 19.18 12.69
C ILE A 144 -9.59 19.54 13.35
N LYS A 145 -10.00 20.83 13.27
CA LYS A 145 -11.29 21.30 13.82
C LYS A 145 -12.49 20.61 13.19
N ARG A 146 -12.45 20.37 11.88
CA ARG A 146 -13.53 19.72 11.14
C ARG A 146 -13.66 18.23 11.46
N VAL A 147 -12.55 17.54 11.75
CA VAL A 147 -12.58 16.11 12.08
C VAL A 147 -12.92 15.86 13.54
N ILE A 148 -12.36 16.66 14.48
CA ILE A 148 -12.49 16.42 15.93
C ILE A 148 -13.94 16.47 16.44
N VAL A 149 -14.83 17.17 15.72
CA VAL A 149 -16.26 17.24 16.09
C VAL A 149 -17.00 15.91 15.92
N ASN A 150 -16.40 14.91 15.26
CA ASN A 150 -16.94 13.55 15.15
C ASN A 150 -16.71 12.74 16.44
N THR A 151 -17.01 13.35 17.59
CA THR A 151 -16.73 12.80 18.94
C THR A 151 -17.41 11.46 19.21
N HIS A 152 -18.52 11.17 18.52
CA HIS A 152 -19.23 9.90 18.59
C HIS A 152 -18.42 8.71 18.04
N ALA A 153 -17.45 8.98 17.18
CA ALA A 153 -16.62 7.97 16.50
C ALA A 153 -15.14 8.05 16.90
N ILE A 154 -14.81 8.89 17.90
CA ILE A 154 -13.45 9.06 18.42
C ILE A 154 -13.46 8.70 19.90
N GLU A 155 -12.46 7.92 20.32
CA GLU A 155 -12.33 7.57 21.74
C GLU A 155 -12.17 8.84 22.60
N PRO A 156 -12.84 8.92 23.77
CA PRO A 156 -12.83 10.12 24.60
C PRO A 156 -11.42 10.60 24.98
N GLN A 157 -10.48 9.66 25.18
CA GLN A 157 -9.10 9.98 25.53
C GLN A 157 -8.37 10.75 24.42
N VAL A 158 -8.60 10.36 23.16
CA VAL A 158 -8.04 11.04 21.98
C VAL A 158 -8.66 12.42 21.83
N CYS A 159 -9.98 12.54 22.06
CA CYS A 159 -10.67 13.84 22.03
C CYS A 159 -10.05 14.84 23.01
N VAL A 160 -9.76 14.42 24.24
CA VAL A 160 -9.18 15.29 25.27
C VAL A 160 -7.79 15.81 24.85
N VAL A 161 -6.94 14.96 24.29
CA VAL A 161 -5.59 15.35 23.84
C VAL A 161 -5.67 16.42 22.75
N TYR A 162 -6.50 16.21 21.72
CA TYR A 162 -6.63 17.16 20.63
C TYR A 162 -7.37 18.43 21.05
N TYR A 163 -8.31 18.35 22.00
CA TYR A 163 -8.95 19.55 22.57
C TYR A 163 -7.94 20.43 23.31
N ILE A 164 -7.04 19.83 24.11
CA ILE A 164 -5.94 20.56 24.76
C ILE A 164 -5.02 21.19 23.71
N TYR A 165 -4.65 20.42 22.67
CA TYR A 165 -3.82 20.94 21.58
C TYR A 165 -4.46 22.15 20.88
N LEU A 166 -5.74 22.06 20.52
CA LEU A 166 -6.50 23.16 19.91
C LEU A 166 -6.63 24.37 20.83
N PHE A 167 -6.88 24.14 22.12
CA PHE A 167 -6.99 25.19 23.14
C PHE A 167 -5.67 25.94 23.30
N VAL A 168 -4.54 25.23 23.32
CA VAL A 168 -3.19 25.83 23.38
C VAL A 168 -2.91 26.67 22.13
N LEU A 169 -3.20 26.16 20.93
CA LEU A 169 -3.01 26.92 19.68
C LEU A 169 -3.83 28.22 19.68
N GLN A 170 -5.08 28.16 20.15
CA GLN A 170 -5.97 29.32 20.21
C GLN A 170 -5.56 30.35 21.26
N ILE A 171 -4.92 29.94 22.37
CA ILE A 171 -4.35 30.85 23.37
C ILE A 171 -3.11 31.57 22.82
N ILE A 172 -2.28 30.88 22.01
CA ILE A 172 -1.03 31.42 21.46
C ILE A 172 -1.30 32.35 20.25
N GLY A 173 -2.54 32.42 19.76
CA GLY A 173 -2.95 33.37 18.73
C GLY A 173 -2.63 32.93 17.29
N PHE A 174 -2.54 31.62 17.06
CA PHE A 174 -2.52 31.02 15.72
C PHE A 174 -3.93 30.66 15.24
#